data_AF-A0A0R2T269-F1
#
_entry.id   AF-A0A0R2T269-F1
#
_cell.length_a   1.000
_cell.length_b   1.000
_cell.length_c   1.000
_cell.angle_alpha   90.00
_cell.angle_beta   90.00
_cell.angle_gamma   90.00
#
_symmetry.space_group_name_H-M   'P 1'
#
loop_
_entity.id
_entity.type
_entity.pdbx_description
1 polymer ?
#
loop_
_entity_poly.entity_id
_entity_poly.type
_entity_poly.pdbx_seq_one_letter_code
_entity_poly.pdbx_strand_id
1 'polypeptide(L)'
;WTGAIASAELEIEILVSEAKTISATFSLVQSNEIYYSSGDIVPIEPVIFYNRKLDVNGVKLIAAGEIGGQEAVPNFWIYKTARVFKLLTDIDGEDIDANSQLNMIKTLKGEIGWHQGRPAGQRIARGGGNEYSPNFLDDNRNQSYPGIEAFEDALALDDMVWYKNIDSKGTGDDDINEIIEHILHTLHRFGVRGGVEGSTEALNIEAEEEDITNTDIFLAMKEAYTNGVFGIEGYGGDINNRDAWPVMLKEYQYLLTYGMWEFSEFWDGGSLSPEWNDNARTPSGILANNPLGYALYNKYFAPVISKPSKEVLRTIFQDNDQGESGYIPD
;
A
#
# COMPACT_ATOMS: atom_id res chain seq x y z
N TRP A 1 -9.69 14.26 37.59
CA TRP A 1 -8.67 14.40 36.54
C TRP A 1 -9.38 14.29 35.20
N THR A 2 -9.11 15.19 34.26
CA THR A 2 -9.61 15.12 32.87
C THR A 2 -8.41 15.11 31.96
N GLY A 3 -8.06 13.94 31.45
CA GLY A 3 -7.06 13.76 30.40
C GLY A 3 -7.40 12.51 29.60
N ALA A 4 -6.92 12.45 28.36
CA ALA A 4 -6.89 11.22 27.58
C ALA A 4 -5.56 10.52 27.85
N ILE A 5 -5.57 9.20 28.09
CA ILE A 5 -4.35 8.39 28.20
C ILE A 5 -4.45 7.25 27.20
N ALA A 6 -3.38 7.05 26.44
CA ALA A 6 -3.19 5.98 25.49
C ALA A 6 -2.09 5.02 26.01
N SER A 7 -2.46 4.01 26.80
CA SER A 7 -1.59 2.84 27.05
C SER A 7 -2.43 1.61 27.37
N ALA A 8 -1.95 0.42 26.96
CA ALA A 8 -2.67 -0.85 27.04
C ALA A 8 -2.69 -1.50 28.43
N GLU A 9 -1.84 -1.04 29.36
CA GLU A 9 -1.91 -1.43 30.77
C GLU A 9 -1.79 -0.18 31.65
N LEU A 10 -2.67 -0.08 32.64
CA LEU A 10 -2.73 1.04 33.57
C LEU A 10 -3.04 0.52 34.97
N GLU A 11 -2.10 0.71 35.90
CA GLU A 11 -2.35 0.60 37.33
C GLU A 11 -2.61 2.03 37.85
N ILE A 12 -3.85 2.30 38.26
CA ILE A 12 -4.26 3.60 38.82
C ILE A 12 -4.26 3.47 40.34
N GLU A 13 -3.25 4.02 41.01
CA GLU A 13 -3.19 4.06 42.47
C GLU A 13 -3.74 5.41 42.99
N ILE A 14 -4.84 5.36 43.74
CA ILE A 14 -5.48 6.54 44.34
C ILE A 14 -5.34 6.47 45.85
N LEU A 15 -4.50 7.34 46.43
CA LEU A 15 -4.37 7.49 47.88
C LEU A 15 -5.27 8.62 48.39
N VAL A 16 -6.19 8.29 49.31
CA VAL A 16 -7.13 9.25 49.89
C VAL A 16 -7.10 9.14 51.40
N SER A 17 -6.67 10.19 52.10
CA SER A 17 -6.42 10.13 53.54
C SER A 17 -7.62 10.48 54.43
N GLU A 18 -8.70 11.11 53.92
CA GLU A 18 -9.81 11.56 54.79
C GLU A 18 -11.22 11.60 54.11
N ALA A 19 -11.43 10.95 52.96
CA ALA A 19 -12.75 10.97 52.31
C ALA A 19 -13.73 9.95 52.94
N LYS A 20 -14.99 10.34 53.17
CA LYS A 20 -16.06 9.42 53.59
C LYS A 20 -16.63 8.56 52.44
N THR A 21 -16.51 9.00 51.19
CA THR A 21 -16.92 8.23 50.00
C THR A 21 -16.13 8.70 48.79
N ILE A 22 -15.65 7.76 47.98
CA ILE A 22 -15.01 8.01 46.69
C ILE A 22 -15.91 7.40 45.61
N SER A 23 -16.12 8.13 44.52
CA SER A 23 -16.85 7.62 43.36
C SER A 23 -16.04 7.93 42.11
N ALA A 24 -15.67 6.88 41.37
CA ALA A 24 -15.04 7.00 40.07
C ALA A 24 -16.08 6.66 39.00
N THR A 25 -16.20 7.53 37.99
CA THR A 25 -17.04 7.28 36.83
C THR A 25 -16.12 7.14 35.63
N PHE A 26 -16.13 5.97 35.00
CA PHE A 26 -15.41 5.70 33.77
C PHE A 26 -16.42 5.66 32.64
N SER A 27 -16.09 6.33 31.54
CA SER A 27 -16.88 6.28 30.31
C SER A 27 -15.91 6.06 29.16
N LEU A 28 -16.17 5.02 28.35
CA LEU A 28 -15.46 4.83 27.10
C LEU A 28 -15.82 5.98 26.17
N VAL A 29 -14.85 6.82 25.80
CA VAL A 29 -14.99 7.73 24.66
C VAL A 29 -14.53 6.94 23.45
N GLN A 30 -15.42 6.12 22.89
CA GLN A 30 -15.18 5.54 21.58
C GLN A 30 -15.30 6.70 20.59
N SER A 31 -14.26 7.01 19.82
CA SER A 31 -14.48 7.89 18.67
C SER A 31 -15.46 7.14 17.77
N ASN A 32 -16.56 7.79 17.39
CA ASN A 32 -17.48 7.25 16.38
C ASN A 32 -16.86 7.31 14.98
N GLU A 33 -15.53 7.43 14.88
CA GLU A 33 -14.85 7.51 13.60
C GLU A 33 -14.81 6.11 13.00
N ILE A 34 -15.56 5.94 11.92
CA ILE A 34 -15.56 4.72 11.13
C ILE A 34 -14.27 4.74 10.32
N TYR A 35 -13.27 3.97 10.76
CA TYR A 35 -11.98 3.87 10.08
C TYR A 35 -12.06 3.03 8.79
N TYR A 36 -12.92 2.02 8.81
CA TYR A 36 -13.25 1.20 7.64
C TYR A 36 -14.39 1.87 6.88
N SER A 37 -14.05 2.85 6.06
CA SER A 37 -15.00 3.66 5.30
C SER A 37 -14.59 3.79 3.85
N SER A 38 -15.57 3.80 2.97
CA SER A 38 -15.38 3.85 1.53
C SER A 38 -16.42 4.77 0.89
N GLY A 39 -15.96 5.86 0.29
CA GLY A 39 -16.81 6.89 -0.29
C GLY A 39 -17.05 6.72 -1.79
N ASP A 40 -17.91 7.58 -2.35
CA ASP A 40 -18.06 7.66 -3.80
C ASP A 40 -17.03 8.62 -4.43
N ILE A 41 -16.91 8.57 -5.75
CA ILE A 41 -16.09 9.50 -6.52
C ILE A 41 -16.62 10.92 -6.35
N VAL A 42 -15.75 11.83 -5.93
CA VAL A 42 -16.05 13.27 -5.82
C VAL A 42 -15.07 14.09 -6.66
N PRO A 43 -15.50 15.25 -7.20
CA PRO A 43 -14.60 16.12 -7.96
C PRO A 43 -13.51 16.75 -7.07
N ILE A 44 -12.37 17.02 -7.68
CA ILE A 44 -11.30 17.87 -7.12
C ILE A 44 -11.39 19.23 -7.81
N GLU A 45 -11.54 20.30 -7.03
CA GLU A 45 -11.63 21.67 -7.55
C GLU A 45 -10.65 22.60 -6.80
N PRO A 46 -9.86 23.44 -7.50
CA PRO A 46 -9.75 23.48 -8.96
C PRO A 46 -9.08 22.22 -9.52
N VAL A 47 -9.40 21.86 -10.76
CA VAL A 47 -8.66 20.83 -11.49
C VAL A 47 -7.22 21.29 -11.68
N ILE A 48 -6.28 20.48 -11.19
CA ILE A 48 -4.84 20.67 -11.41
C ILE A 48 -4.42 19.69 -12.51
N PHE A 49 -4.05 18.47 -12.11
CA PHE A 49 -3.83 17.30 -12.96
C PHE A 49 -4.86 16.21 -12.65
N TYR A 50 -5.08 16.00 -11.36
CA TYR A 50 -6.15 15.19 -10.82
C TYR A 50 -7.46 15.99 -10.80
N ASN A 51 -8.55 15.39 -11.24
CA ASN A 51 -9.87 16.04 -11.27
C ASN A 51 -10.93 15.34 -10.42
N ARG A 52 -10.62 14.14 -9.92
CA ARG A 52 -11.52 13.32 -9.13
C ARG A 52 -10.73 12.57 -8.06
N LYS A 53 -11.39 12.31 -6.93
CA LYS A 53 -10.87 11.47 -5.86
C LYS A 53 -11.94 10.52 -5.32
N LEU A 54 -11.47 9.48 -4.65
CA LEU A 54 -12.29 8.56 -3.87
C LEU A 54 -11.50 8.20 -2.61
N ASP A 55 -12.12 8.28 -1.44
CA ASP A 55 -11.52 7.87 -0.16
C ASP A 55 -11.93 6.42 0.16
N VAL A 56 -10.97 5.54 0.45
CA VAL A 56 -11.22 4.13 0.80
C VAL A 56 -10.25 3.63 1.85
N ASN A 57 -10.77 3.17 3.00
CA ASN A 57 -10.03 2.56 4.12
C ASN A 57 -8.70 3.25 4.43
N GLY A 58 -8.74 4.58 4.53
CA GLY A 58 -7.60 5.42 4.89
C GLY A 58 -6.73 5.92 3.75
N VAL A 59 -7.00 5.52 2.50
CA VAL A 59 -6.26 5.95 1.31
C VAL A 59 -7.09 6.88 0.43
N LYS A 60 -6.43 7.92 -0.09
CA LYS A 60 -6.98 8.79 -1.14
C LYS A 60 -6.61 8.27 -2.52
N LEU A 61 -7.58 7.75 -3.26
CA LEU A 61 -7.41 7.54 -4.69
C LEU A 61 -7.54 8.89 -5.40
N ILE A 62 -6.55 9.29 -6.18
CA ILE A 62 -6.55 10.54 -6.95
C ILE A 62 -6.36 10.22 -8.43
N ALA A 63 -7.32 10.61 -9.26
CA ALA A 63 -7.37 10.21 -10.66
C ALA A 63 -7.14 11.38 -11.60
N ALA A 64 -6.28 11.16 -12.60
CA ALA A 64 -5.99 12.12 -13.66
C ALA A 64 -7.25 12.46 -14.48
N GLY A 65 -7.39 13.73 -14.83
CA GLY A 65 -8.44 14.22 -15.71
C GLY A 65 -8.18 13.95 -17.20
N GLU A 66 -9.00 14.54 -18.05
CA GLU A 66 -8.67 14.69 -19.47
C GLU A 66 -7.63 15.81 -19.59
N ILE A 67 -6.35 15.43 -19.56
CA ILE A 67 -5.24 16.38 -19.43
C ILE A 67 -3.98 15.84 -20.13
N GLY A 68 -3.11 16.74 -20.60
CA GLY A 68 -1.85 16.36 -21.23
C GLY A 68 -2.03 15.57 -22.53
N GLY A 69 -3.19 15.67 -23.20
CA GLY A 69 -3.48 14.89 -24.41
C GLY A 69 -4.03 13.48 -24.17
N GLN A 70 -4.23 13.09 -22.90
CA GLN A 70 -4.86 11.83 -22.53
C GLN A 70 -6.36 11.99 -22.27
N GLU A 71 -7.11 10.93 -22.59
CA GLU A 71 -8.50 10.80 -22.12
C GLU A 71 -8.53 10.59 -20.61
N ALA A 72 -9.59 11.08 -19.96
CA ALA A 72 -9.80 10.88 -18.54
C ALA A 72 -9.81 9.39 -18.15
N VAL A 73 -9.28 9.07 -16.97
CA VAL A 73 -9.42 7.73 -16.36
C VAL A 73 -10.90 7.43 -16.16
N PRO A 74 -11.44 6.32 -16.69
CA PRO A 74 -12.85 6.00 -16.55
C PRO A 74 -13.19 5.60 -15.12
N ASN A 75 -14.38 6.01 -14.64
CA ASN A 75 -14.81 5.78 -13.26
C ASN A 75 -14.78 4.30 -12.85
N PHE A 76 -15.09 3.37 -13.77
CA PHE A 76 -15.07 1.95 -13.44
C PHE A 76 -13.68 1.50 -12.98
N TRP A 77 -12.60 2.05 -13.54
CA TRP A 77 -11.24 1.71 -13.14
C TRP A 77 -10.94 2.21 -11.73
N ILE A 78 -11.34 3.44 -11.40
CA ILE A 78 -11.24 3.99 -10.05
C ILE A 78 -12.00 3.10 -9.04
N TYR A 79 -13.20 2.63 -9.39
CA TYR A 79 -13.96 1.71 -8.56
C TYR A 79 -13.32 0.32 -8.45
N LYS A 80 -12.67 -0.19 -9.50
CA LYS A 80 -11.91 -1.45 -9.43
C LYS A 80 -10.72 -1.31 -8.47
N THR A 81 -9.95 -0.22 -8.58
CA THR A 81 -8.86 0.10 -7.64
C THR A 81 -9.40 0.18 -6.21
N ALA A 82 -10.50 0.91 -5.98
CA ALA A 82 -11.13 1.02 -4.67
C ALA A 82 -11.62 -0.33 -4.12
N ARG A 83 -12.17 -1.19 -4.99
CA ARG A 83 -12.58 -2.55 -4.61
C ARG A 83 -11.40 -3.37 -4.12
N VAL A 84 -10.26 -3.30 -4.82
CA VAL A 84 -9.06 -4.04 -4.44
C VAL A 84 -8.51 -3.55 -3.10
N PHE A 85 -8.50 -2.24 -2.84
CA PHE A 85 -8.20 -1.73 -1.50
C PHE A 85 -9.14 -2.32 -0.43
N LYS A 86 -10.47 -2.37 -0.67
CA LYS A 86 -11.42 -3.01 0.27
C LYS A 86 -11.10 -4.50 0.51
N LEU A 87 -10.69 -5.22 -0.54
CA LEU A 87 -10.33 -6.65 -0.41
C LEU A 87 -9.04 -6.85 0.38
N LEU A 88 -8.04 -5.99 0.17
CA LEU A 88 -6.74 -6.06 0.85
C LEU A 88 -6.78 -5.56 2.30
N THR A 89 -7.80 -4.77 2.65
CA THR A 89 -8.04 -4.22 4.00
C THR A 89 -9.31 -4.79 4.63
N ASP A 90 -9.69 -6.01 4.22
CA ASP A 90 -10.85 -6.72 4.77
C ASP A 90 -10.53 -7.17 6.20
N ILE A 91 -11.25 -6.64 7.19
CA ILE A 91 -11.03 -6.94 8.61
C ILE A 91 -11.38 -8.40 8.96
N ASP A 92 -12.22 -9.05 8.15
CA ASP A 92 -12.65 -10.42 8.36
C ASP A 92 -11.73 -11.44 7.65
N GLY A 93 -10.57 -10.99 7.13
CA GLY A 93 -9.56 -11.85 6.52
C GLY A 93 -8.96 -12.86 7.51
N GLU A 94 -8.62 -14.06 7.02
CA GLU A 94 -8.25 -15.23 7.85
C GLU A 94 -7.09 -14.96 8.84
N ASP A 95 -6.06 -14.24 8.41
CA ASP A 95 -4.84 -13.98 9.20
C ASP A 95 -4.85 -12.61 9.89
N ILE A 96 -5.94 -11.83 9.78
CA ILE A 96 -5.96 -10.43 10.21
C ILE A 96 -6.02 -10.29 11.73
N ASP A 97 -5.10 -9.48 12.27
CA ASP A 97 -5.22 -8.90 13.61
C ASP A 97 -5.92 -7.54 13.52
N ALA A 98 -7.15 -7.47 14.02
CA ALA A 98 -8.00 -6.29 13.90
C ALA A 98 -7.37 -5.00 14.48
N ASN A 99 -6.56 -5.11 15.55
CA ASN A 99 -5.91 -3.95 16.14
C ASN A 99 -4.75 -3.45 15.26
N SER A 100 -3.94 -4.37 14.73
CA SER A 100 -2.83 -4.05 13.85
C SER A 100 -3.32 -3.49 12.52
N GLN A 101 -4.39 -4.05 11.94
CA GLN A 101 -4.96 -3.50 10.70
C GLN A 101 -5.62 -2.14 10.95
N LEU A 102 -6.25 -1.92 12.11
CA LEU A 102 -6.73 -0.59 12.49
C LEU A 102 -5.58 0.42 12.60
N ASN A 103 -4.43 0.03 13.16
CA ASN A 103 -3.23 0.87 13.19
C ASN A 103 -2.68 1.12 11.78
N MET A 104 -2.73 0.12 10.89
CA MET A 104 -2.38 0.28 9.47
C MET A 104 -3.25 1.35 8.82
N ILE A 105 -4.58 1.31 9.02
CA ILE A 105 -5.51 2.30 8.46
C ILE A 105 -5.29 3.70 9.05
N LYS A 106 -5.01 3.82 10.36
CA LYS A 106 -4.64 5.10 10.99
C LYS A 106 -3.34 5.66 10.44
N THR A 107 -2.36 4.78 10.20
CA THR A 107 -1.10 5.14 9.54
C THR A 107 -1.38 5.65 8.14
N LEU A 108 -2.14 4.91 7.32
CA LEU A 108 -2.55 5.35 5.97
C LEU A 108 -3.26 6.72 5.99
N LYS A 109 -4.12 6.99 6.98
CA LYS A 109 -4.76 8.32 7.14
C LYS A 109 -3.79 9.45 7.49
N GLY A 110 -2.55 9.14 7.85
CA GLY A 110 -1.56 10.09 8.35
C GLY A 110 -1.87 10.58 9.77
N GLU A 111 -2.67 9.84 10.55
CA GLU A 111 -2.94 10.20 11.95
C GLU A 111 -1.78 9.85 12.87
N ILE A 112 -1.07 8.76 12.52
CA ILE A 112 0.11 8.23 13.20
C ILE A 112 1.14 7.80 12.14
N GLY A 113 2.31 7.30 12.58
CA GLY A 113 3.38 6.85 11.68
C GLY A 113 4.33 7.96 11.24
N TRP A 114 5.29 7.65 10.36
CA TRP A 114 6.37 8.57 9.95
C TRP A 114 5.92 9.62 8.92
N HIS A 115 4.77 9.40 8.27
CA HIS A 115 4.14 10.39 7.39
C HIS A 115 2.94 11.08 8.07
N GLN A 116 2.98 11.23 9.40
CA GLN A 116 1.93 11.91 10.15
C GLN A 116 1.67 13.33 9.59
N GLY A 117 0.40 13.67 9.40
CA GLY A 117 -0.04 14.92 8.78
C GLY A 117 -0.15 14.86 7.25
N ARG A 118 0.33 13.79 6.61
CA ARG A 118 0.23 13.55 5.16
C ARG A 118 -0.53 12.25 4.92
N PRO A 119 -1.83 12.28 4.56
CA PRO A 119 -2.57 11.07 4.25
C PRO A 119 -1.97 10.37 3.03
N ALA A 120 -1.94 9.04 3.07
CA ALA A 120 -1.52 8.20 1.96
C ALA A 120 -2.46 8.37 0.76
N GLY A 121 -1.89 8.38 -0.43
CA GLY A 121 -2.63 8.43 -1.67
C GLY A 121 -2.13 7.42 -2.69
N GLN A 122 -3.05 6.94 -3.51
CA GLN A 122 -2.75 6.17 -4.71
C GLN A 122 -3.09 7.04 -5.92
N ARG A 123 -2.07 7.35 -6.71
CA ARG A 123 -2.28 8.03 -8.00
C ARG A 123 -2.82 7.04 -9.01
N ILE A 124 -3.74 7.50 -9.84
CA ILE A 124 -4.34 6.74 -10.94
C ILE A 124 -4.29 7.59 -12.20
N ALA A 125 -3.67 7.07 -13.25
CA ALA A 125 -3.54 7.75 -14.53
C ALA A 125 -3.80 6.77 -15.68
N ARG A 126 -3.85 7.29 -16.91
CA ARG A 126 -4.04 6.48 -18.13
C ARG A 126 -2.76 6.45 -18.96
N GLY A 127 -2.48 5.32 -19.61
CA GLY A 127 -1.33 5.20 -20.50
C GLY A 127 -0.03 5.09 -19.71
N GLY A 128 1.01 5.80 -20.16
CA GLY A 128 2.25 6.01 -19.41
C GLY A 128 2.62 7.49 -19.32
N GLY A 129 3.55 7.84 -18.42
CA GLY A 129 3.95 9.24 -18.19
C GLY A 129 4.42 9.97 -19.46
N ASN A 130 5.18 9.29 -20.31
CA ASN A 130 5.69 9.84 -21.58
C ASN A 130 4.60 10.09 -22.64
N GLU A 131 3.37 9.62 -22.42
CA GLU A 131 2.25 9.89 -23.31
C GLU A 131 1.48 11.16 -22.94
N TYR A 132 1.85 11.83 -21.85
CA TYR A 132 1.35 13.16 -21.51
C TYR A 132 2.24 14.22 -22.14
N SER A 133 1.63 15.24 -22.75
CA SER A 133 2.31 16.41 -23.29
C SER A 133 1.73 17.68 -22.67
N PRO A 134 2.49 18.37 -21.81
CA PRO A 134 3.82 18.00 -21.28
C PRO A 134 3.79 16.82 -20.29
N ASN A 135 4.90 16.11 -20.09
CA ASN A 135 4.97 14.98 -19.17
C ASN A 135 4.89 15.48 -17.71
N PHE A 136 3.96 14.92 -16.93
CA PHE A 136 3.72 15.31 -15.55
C PHE A 136 4.71 14.69 -14.55
N LEU A 137 5.56 13.76 -14.97
CA LEU A 137 6.62 13.16 -14.15
C LEU A 137 7.96 13.90 -14.26
N ASP A 138 8.07 14.87 -15.17
CA ASP A 138 9.30 15.66 -15.34
C ASP A 138 9.52 16.64 -14.18
N ASP A 139 10.78 17.01 -13.93
CA ASP A 139 11.18 17.95 -12.86
C ASP A 139 10.56 19.35 -12.99
N ASN A 140 10.12 19.73 -14.19
CA ASN A 140 9.49 21.04 -14.44
C ASN A 140 7.95 20.98 -14.44
N ARG A 141 7.36 19.88 -13.94
CA ARG A 141 5.90 19.62 -14.02
C ARG A 141 5.03 20.73 -13.47
N ASN A 142 5.47 21.48 -12.46
CA ASN A 142 4.69 22.58 -11.87
C ASN A 142 4.58 23.81 -12.78
N GLN A 143 5.47 23.97 -13.77
CA GLN A 143 5.30 25.01 -14.80
C GLN A 143 4.15 24.67 -15.76
N SER A 144 4.01 23.37 -16.02
CA SER A 144 3.03 22.79 -16.94
C SER A 144 1.67 22.54 -16.31
N TYR A 145 1.67 22.14 -15.04
CA TYR A 145 0.51 21.80 -14.23
C TYR A 145 0.60 22.56 -12.89
N PRO A 146 0.32 23.87 -12.88
CA PRO A 146 0.49 24.70 -11.69
C PRO A 146 -0.27 24.18 -10.48
N GLY A 147 0.46 23.92 -9.40
CA GLY A 147 -0.09 23.39 -8.15
C GLY A 147 0.06 21.88 -7.96
N ILE A 148 0.56 21.13 -8.95
CA ILE A 148 0.70 19.67 -8.85
C ILE A 148 1.64 19.27 -7.70
N GLU A 149 2.78 19.95 -7.56
CA GLU A 149 3.73 19.70 -6.47
C GLU A 149 3.10 19.97 -5.11
N ALA A 150 2.49 21.14 -4.92
CA ALA A 150 1.84 21.48 -3.65
C ALA A 150 0.69 20.52 -3.29
N PHE A 151 -0.01 19.98 -4.29
CA PHE A 151 -1.04 18.97 -4.10
C PHE A 151 -0.44 17.61 -3.70
N GLU A 152 0.61 17.16 -4.39
CA GLU A 152 1.29 15.89 -4.13
C GLU A 152 2.08 15.90 -2.80
N ASP A 153 2.73 17.00 -2.46
CA ASP A 153 3.48 17.17 -1.20
C ASP A 153 2.57 17.08 0.03
N ALA A 154 1.28 17.43 -0.12
CA ALA A 154 0.28 17.29 0.93
C ALA A 154 -0.12 15.82 1.20
N LEU A 155 0.31 14.88 0.36
CA LEU A 155 0.00 13.46 0.44
C LEU A 155 1.29 12.63 0.60
N ALA A 156 1.16 11.43 1.14
CA ALA A 156 2.20 10.42 1.06
C ALA A 156 1.95 9.57 -0.19
N LEU A 157 2.78 9.74 -1.23
CA LEU A 157 2.64 9.13 -2.54
C LEU A 157 3.92 8.38 -2.90
N ASP A 158 3.78 7.24 -3.58
CA ASP A 158 4.91 6.41 -3.98
C ASP A 158 4.78 6.02 -5.45
N ASP A 159 3.68 5.35 -5.79
CA ASP A 159 3.51 4.74 -7.11
C ASP A 159 2.28 5.28 -7.88
N MET A 160 2.03 4.70 -9.05
CA MET A 160 0.92 5.01 -9.95
C MET A 160 0.24 3.72 -10.40
N VAL A 161 -1.09 3.68 -10.31
CA VAL A 161 -1.89 2.66 -10.99
C VAL A 161 -2.26 3.20 -12.38
N TRP A 162 -1.84 2.51 -13.43
CA TRP A 162 -2.12 2.88 -14.81
C TRP A 162 -3.32 2.11 -15.34
N TYR A 163 -4.26 2.86 -15.93
CA TYR A 163 -5.27 2.28 -16.81
C TYR A 163 -4.72 2.22 -18.23
N LYS A 164 -4.68 1.02 -18.82
CA LYS A 164 -4.14 0.79 -20.17
C LYS A 164 -2.72 1.33 -20.31
N ASN A 165 -1.85 0.86 -19.42
CA ASN A 165 -0.42 1.12 -19.50
C ASN A 165 0.12 0.75 -20.91
N ILE A 166 1.14 1.46 -21.39
CA ILE A 166 1.70 1.25 -22.73
C ILE A 166 2.25 -0.16 -22.94
N ASP A 167 2.72 -0.78 -21.85
CA ASP A 167 3.29 -2.13 -21.84
C ASP A 167 2.25 -3.20 -21.48
N SER A 168 0.99 -2.81 -21.27
CA SER A 168 -0.10 -3.73 -20.94
C SER A 168 -0.40 -4.69 -22.08
N LYS A 169 -0.62 -5.96 -21.72
CA LYS A 169 -1.10 -7.01 -22.62
C LYS A 169 -2.61 -6.91 -22.87
N GLY A 170 -3.32 -6.09 -22.11
CA GLY A 170 -4.77 -5.86 -22.23
C GLY A 170 -5.64 -7.05 -21.85
N THR A 171 -5.12 -7.95 -21.00
CA THR A 171 -5.85 -9.10 -20.46
C THR A 171 -6.24 -8.86 -19.00
N GLY A 172 -7.26 -9.58 -18.52
CA GLY A 172 -7.69 -9.45 -17.12
C GLY A 172 -6.61 -9.82 -16.11
N ASP A 173 -5.83 -10.87 -16.37
CA ASP A 173 -4.72 -11.26 -15.49
C ASP A 173 -3.57 -10.22 -15.50
N ASP A 174 -3.38 -9.50 -16.62
CA ASP A 174 -2.42 -8.37 -16.72
C ASP A 174 -2.87 -7.17 -15.89
N ASP A 175 -4.16 -6.82 -15.97
CA ASP A 175 -4.77 -5.76 -15.13
C ASP A 175 -4.67 -6.10 -13.63
N ILE A 176 -4.79 -7.39 -13.26
CA ILE A 176 -4.62 -7.84 -11.86
C ILE A 176 -3.18 -7.60 -11.40
N ASN A 177 -2.18 -7.92 -12.23
CA ASN A 177 -0.77 -7.72 -11.88
C ASN A 177 -0.49 -6.23 -11.61
N GLU A 178 -0.84 -5.36 -12.56
CA GLU A 178 -0.70 -3.90 -12.47
C GLU A 178 -1.36 -3.36 -11.19
N ILE A 179 -2.63 -3.68 -10.94
CA ILE A 179 -3.35 -3.11 -9.80
C ILE A 179 -2.82 -3.63 -8.46
N ILE A 180 -2.57 -4.93 -8.34
CA ILE A 180 -2.15 -5.48 -7.04
C ILE A 180 -0.71 -5.04 -6.73
N GLU A 181 0.20 -5.01 -7.71
CA GLU A 181 1.57 -4.53 -7.51
C GLU A 181 1.60 -3.11 -6.94
N HIS A 182 1.00 -2.15 -7.66
CA HIS A 182 1.07 -0.75 -7.26
C HIS A 182 0.28 -0.46 -5.98
N ILE A 183 -0.82 -1.16 -5.73
CA ILE A 183 -1.53 -1.04 -4.44
C ILE A 183 -0.69 -1.62 -3.31
N LEU A 184 -0.01 -2.75 -3.52
CA LEU A 184 0.90 -3.31 -2.52
C LEU A 184 2.08 -2.37 -2.26
N HIS A 185 2.63 -1.70 -3.26
CA HIS A 185 3.65 -0.67 -3.06
C HIS A 185 3.16 0.43 -2.10
N THR A 186 1.97 0.96 -2.36
CA THR A 186 1.33 1.97 -1.49
C THR A 186 1.06 1.43 -0.08
N LEU A 187 0.48 0.24 0.05
CA LEU A 187 0.13 -0.35 1.35
C LEU A 187 1.37 -0.73 2.17
N HIS A 188 2.36 -1.36 1.56
CA HIS A 188 3.61 -1.73 2.24
C HIS A 188 4.33 -0.49 2.76
N ARG A 189 4.51 0.51 1.88
CA ARG A 189 5.22 1.72 2.24
C ARG A 189 4.47 2.50 3.30
N PHE A 190 3.19 2.85 3.09
CA PHE A 190 2.43 3.83 3.91
C PHE A 190 1.42 3.22 4.90
N GLY A 191 1.34 1.91 5.03
CA GLY A 191 0.42 1.26 5.96
C GLY A 191 1.10 0.18 6.80
N VAL A 192 1.64 -0.85 6.14
CA VAL A 192 2.15 -2.05 6.79
C VAL A 192 3.28 -1.72 7.75
N ARG A 193 4.22 -0.89 7.30
CA ARG A 193 5.10 -0.12 8.19
C ARG A 193 4.17 0.74 9.06
N GLY A 194 4.03 0.48 10.35
CA GLY A 194 3.09 1.18 11.23
C GLY A 194 1.80 0.41 11.60
N GLY A 195 1.54 -0.75 10.98
CA GLY A 195 0.42 -1.62 11.35
C GLY A 195 0.70 -2.44 12.61
N VAL A 196 1.68 -3.33 12.51
CA VAL A 196 2.10 -4.23 13.61
C VAL A 196 3.15 -3.55 14.48
N GLU A 197 3.16 -3.82 15.80
CA GLU A 197 4.20 -3.29 16.70
C GLU A 197 5.62 -3.64 16.21
N GLY A 198 6.51 -2.63 16.20
CA GLY A 198 7.89 -2.75 15.72
C GLY A 198 8.05 -2.65 14.19
N SER A 199 6.97 -2.69 13.41
CA SER A 199 7.03 -2.62 11.95
C SER A 199 7.60 -1.30 11.42
N THR A 200 7.45 -0.18 12.13
CA THR A 200 7.98 1.13 11.71
C THR A 200 9.49 1.11 11.48
N GLU A 201 10.24 0.47 12.37
CA GLU A 201 11.69 0.31 12.27
C GLU A 201 12.05 -0.87 11.37
N ALA A 202 11.37 -2.01 11.56
CA ALA A 202 11.69 -3.25 10.86
C ALA A 202 11.48 -3.15 9.34
N LEU A 203 10.53 -2.33 8.90
CA LEU A 203 10.17 -2.14 7.49
C LEU A 203 10.62 -0.78 6.94
N ASN A 204 11.54 -0.09 7.60
CA ASN A 204 12.05 1.18 7.09
C ASN A 204 12.84 0.97 5.78
N ILE A 205 12.40 1.65 4.72
CA ILE A 205 13.04 1.66 3.40
C ILE A 205 13.56 3.05 3.00
N GLU A 206 13.44 4.05 3.89
CA GLU A 206 13.82 5.45 3.65
C GLU A 206 15.35 5.62 3.77
N ALA A 207 16.05 5.00 2.81
CA ALA A 207 17.50 4.92 2.79
C ALA A 207 18.16 6.29 2.73
N GLU A 208 17.49 7.35 2.30
CA GLU A 208 18.06 8.71 2.27
C GLU A 208 18.11 9.36 3.67
N GLU A 209 17.17 8.99 4.54
CA GLU A 209 16.99 9.62 5.86
C GLU A 209 17.83 8.93 6.94
N GLU A 210 17.96 7.60 6.86
CA GLU A 210 18.56 6.78 7.92
C GLU A 210 19.43 5.63 7.37
N ASP A 211 20.16 4.96 8.28
CA ASP A 211 20.84 3.70 7.96
C ASP A 211 19.86 2.53 8.14
N ILE A 212 19.44 1.95 7.01
CA ILE A 212 18.48 0.85 6.97
C ILE A 212 19.15 -0.54 6.92
N THR A 213 20.48 -0.63 6.99
CA THR A 213 21.20 -1.90 6.73
C THR A 213 20.93 -3.01 7.76
N ASN A 214 20.36 -2.65 8.91
CA ASN A 214 20.00 -3.58 9.99
C ASN A 214 18.49 -3.79 10.14
N THR A 215 17.67 -3.24 9.26
CA THR A 215 16.21 -3.46 9.31
C THR A 215 15.88 -4.88 8.88
N ASP A 216 14.79 -5.45 9.43
CA ASP A 216 14.36 -6.80 9.08
C ASP A 216 14.13 -6.94 7.56
N ILE A 217 13.54 -5.91 6.92
CA ILE A 217 13.28 -5.92 5.48
C ILE A 217 14.57 -5.94 4.65
N PHE A 218 15.58 -5.17 5.03
CA PHE A 218 16.85 -5.13 4.31
C PHE A 218 17.59 -6.45 4.42
N LEU A 219 17.64 -7.03 5.62
CA LEU A 219 18.26 -8.32 5.86
C LEU A 219 17.54 -9.45 5.09
N ALA A 220 16.21 -9.41 5.02
CA ALA A 220 15.40 -10.37 4.28
C ALA A 220 15.64 -10.30 2.76
N MET A 221 15.65 -9.09 2.18
CA MET A 221 15.98 -8.86 0.77
C MET A 221 17.41 -9.30 0.45
N LYS A 222 18.37 -8.97 1.31
CA LYS A 222 19.79 -9.36 1.13
C LYS A 222 19.97 -10.88 1.14
N GLU A 223 19.25 -11.59 2.00
CA GLU A 223 19.22 -13.06 1.98
C GLU A 223 18.64 -13.59 0.67
N ALA A 224 17.51 -13.02 0.22
CA ALA A 224 16.88 -13.40 -1.04
C ALA A 224 17.82 -13.23 -2.24
N TYR A 225 18.52 -12.09 -2.32
CA TYR A 225 19.54 -11.83 -3.33
C TYR A 225 20.69 -12.83 -3.25
N THR A 226 21.25 -13.04 -2.05
CA THR A 226 22.39 -13.95 -1.82
C THR A 226 22.06 -15.38 -2.22
N ASN A 227 20.82 -15.81 -2.00
CA ASN A 227 20.35 -17.15 -2.33
C ASN A 227 19.84 -17.28 -3.78
N GLY A 228 19.91 -16.20 -4.58
CA GLY A 228 19.45 -16.20 -5.98
C GLY A 228 17.93 -16.28 -6.13
N VAL A 229 17.19 -15.88 -5.10
CA VAL A 229 15.72 -15.76 -5.11
C VAL A 229 15.29 -14.45 -5.76
N PHE A 230 15.93 -13.33 -5.40
CA PHE A 230 15.61 -12.00 -5.92
C PHE A 230 16.74 -11.48 -6.82
N GLY A 231 16.41 -11.27 -8.09
CA GLY A 231 17.31 -10.72 -9.11
C GLY A 231 17.27 -9.19 -9.10
N ILE A 232 18.44 -8.54 -9.11
CA ILE A 232 18.55 -7.08 -8.97
C ILE A 232 19.02 -6.36 -10.24
N GLU A 233 19.13 -7.06 -11.36
CA GLU A 233 19.62 -6.49 -12.63
C GLU A 233 18.74 -5.33 -13.11
N GLY A 234 17.41 -5.45 -12.92
CA GLY A 234 16.44 -4.38 -13.23
C GLY A 234 16.65 -3.09 -12.42
N TYR A 235 17.39 -3.16 -11.31
CA TYR A 235 17.67 -2.05 -10.41
C TYR A 235 19.16 -1.63 -10.43
N GLY A 236 19.88 -2.00 -11.49
CA GLY A 236 21.28 -1.62 -11.72
C GLY A 236 22.33 -2.63 -11.28
N GLY A 237 21.93 -3.80 -10.75
CA GLY A 237 22.84 -4.93 -10.53
C GLY A 237 23.80 -4.81 -9.35
N ASP A 238 23.79 -3.69 -8.59
CA ASP A 238 24.66 -3.48 -7.44
C ASP A 238 23.86 -3.37 -6.14
N ILE A 239 23.90 -4.42 -5.33
CA ILE A 239 23.24 -4.49 -4.01
C ILE A 239 23.76 -3.45 -3.02
N ASN A 240 24.90 -2.81 -3.28
CA ASN A 240 25.46 -1.76 -2.42
C ASN A 240 25.11 -0.34 -2.91
N ASN A 241 24.40 -0.21 -4.03
CA ASN A 241 23.92 1.08 -4.50
C ASN A 241 22.76 1.56 -3.61
N ARG A 242 23.09 2.39 -2.61
CA ARG A 242 22.12 2.92 -1.64
C ARG A 242 20.97 3.68 -2.29
N ASP A 243 21.21 4.36 -3.41
CA ASP A 243 20.19 5.12 -4.13
C ASP A 243 19.13 4.18 -4.75
N ALA A 244 19.48 2.92 -5.02
CA ALA A 244 18.56 1.93 -5.56
C ALA A 244 17.82 1.12 -4.48
N TRP A 245 18.25 1.18 -3.21
CA TRP A 245 17.65 0.39 -2.13
C TRP A 245 16.15 0.63 -1.93
N PRO A 246 15.62 1.88 -1.93
CA PRO A 246 14.19 2.09 -1.74
C PRO A 246 13.36 1.36 -2.81
N VAL A 247 13.81 1.40 -4.07
CA VAL A 247 13.14 0.70 -5.18
C VAL A 247 13.27 -0.81 -5.02
N MET A 248 14.48 -1.34 -4.77
CA MET A 248 14.68 -2.79 -4.56
C MET A 248 13.83 -3.34 -3.41
N LEU A 249 13.74 -2.62 -2.29
CA LEU A 249 12.96 -3.04 -1.12
C LEU A 249 11.45 -2.93 -1.38
N LYS A 250 11.01 -1.92 -2.14
CA LYS A 250 9.62 -1.80 -2.58
C LYS A 250 9.20 -3.03 -3.39
N GLU A 251 9.95 -3.36 -4.43
CA GLU A 251 9.67 -4.50 -5.30
C GLU A 251 9.80 -5.85 -4.56
N TYR A 252 10.80 -5.98 -3.70
CA TYR A 252 10.97 -7.19 -2.87
C TYR A 252 9.74 -7.48 -1.99
N GLN A 253 9.12 -6.46 -1.38
CA GLN A 253 7.92 -6.63 -0.56
C GLN A 253 6.72 -7.13 -1.37
N TYR A 254 6.55 -6.57 -2.57
CA TYR A 254 5.53 -7.01 -3.52
C TYR A 254 5.74 -8.48 -3.94
N LEU A 255 6.94 -8.83 -4.41
CA LEU A 255 7.26 -10.19 -4.88
C LEU A 255 7.17 -11.23 -3.75
N LEU A 256 7.64 -10.88 -2.56
CA LEU A 256 7.50 -11.72 -1.36
C LEU A 256 6.02 -12.00 -1.07
N THR A 257 5.18 -10.97 -1.09
CA THR A 257 3.72 -11.11 -0.88
C THR A 257 3.09 -11.97 -1.96
N TYR A 258 3.44 -11.76 -3.23
CA TYR A 258 2.97 -12.57 -4.36
C TYR A 258 3.32 -14.04 -4.24
N GLY A 259 4.57 -14.35 -3.86
CA GLY A 259 5.00 -15.73 -3.66
C GLY A 259 4.35 -16.38 -2.44
N MET A 260 4.12 -15.63 -1.36
CA MET A 260 3.36 -16.12 -0.19
C MET A 260 1.89 -16.36 -0.51
N TRP A 261 1.33 -15.63 -1.48
CA TRP A 261 -0.04 -15.83 -1.96
C TRP A 261 -0.17 -16.85 -3.09
N GLU A 262 0.94 -17.32 -3.65
CA GLU A 262 0.99 -18.15 -4.86
C GLU A 262 0.30 -17.46 -6.06
N PHE A 263 0.46 -16.14 -6.17
CA PHE A 263 -0.17 -15.31 -7.20
C PHE A 263 0.59 -15.28 -8.53
N SER A 264 1.71 -16.02 -8.64
CA SER A 264 2.46 -16.12 -9.88
C SER A 264 1.62 -16.64 -11.06
N GLU A 265 0.46 -17.26 -10.83
CA GLU A 265 -0.43 -17.73 -11.91
C GLU A 265 -1.04 -16.62 -12.78
N PHE A 266 -1.07 -15.37 -12.28
CA PHE A 266 -1.49 -14.21 -13.08
C PHE A 266 -0.41 -13.79 -14.08
N TRP A 267 0.82 -14.28 -13.93
CA TRP A 267 1.91 -14.03 -14.87
C TRP A 267 1.91 -15.07 -15.98
N ASP A 268 2.28 -14.64 -17.19
CA ASP A 268 2.39 -15.52 -18.34
C ASP A 268 3.39 -16.66 -18.06
N GLY A 269 2.96 -17.90 -18.28
CA GLY A 269 3.75 -19.09 -17.93
C GLY A 269 3.93 -19.34 -16.42
N GLY A 270 3.33 -18.52 -15.55
CA GLY A 270 3.37 -18.70 -14.11
C GLY A 270 4.71 -18.34 -13.44
N SER A 271 5.57 -17.59 -14.14
CA SER A 271 6.95 -17.29 -13.73
C SER A 271 7.21 -15.79 -13.69
N LEU A 272 7.93 -15.37 -12.65
CA LEU A 272 8.44 -14.02 -12.42
C LEU A 272 9.97 -13.96 -12.65
N SER A 273 10.56 -15.03 -13.21
CA SER A 273 11.99 -15.12 -13.46
C SER A 273 12.42 -14.15 -14.59
N PRO A 274 13.61 -13.53 -14.53
CA PRO A 274 14.68 -13.74 -13.55
C PRO A 274 14.57 -12.88 -12.27
N GLU A 275 13.58 -12.00 -12.17
CA GLU A 275 13.43 -11.07 -11.04
C GLU A 275 13.06 -11.82 -9.75
N TRP A 276 12.17 -12.79 -9.83
CA TRP A 276 11.85 -13.70 -8.73
C TRP A 276 11.95 -15.16 -9.17
N ASN A 277 12.76 -15.94 -8.47
CA ASN A 277 13.08 -17.31 -8.84
C ASN A 277 11.86 -18.25 -8.65
N ASP A 278 11.69 -19.17 -9.59
CA ASP A 278 10.59 -20.14 -9.57
C ASP A 278 10.60 -21.07 -8.34
N ASN A 279 11.75 -21.22 -7.67
CA ASN A 279 11.88 -22.00 -6.43
C ASN A 279 11.24 -21.34 -5.19
N ALA A 280 10.81 -20.08 -5.31
CA ALA A 280 10.25 -19.28 -4.22
C ALA A 280 8.83 -18.75 -4.54
N ARG A 281 8.07 -19.42 -5.41
CA ARG A 281 6.69 -19.02 -5.77
C ARG A 281 5.60 -19.54 -4.83
N THR A 282 6.00 -20.24 -3.77
CA THR A 282 5.10 -20.79 -2.76
C THR A 282 5.62 -20.48 -1.36
N PRO A 283 4.76 -20.46 -0.32
CA PRO A 283 5.20 -20.30 1.06
C PRO A 283 6.31 -21.28 1.47
N SER A 284 6.22 -22.54 1.04
CA SER A 284 7.24 -23.55 1.34
C SER A 284 8.56 -23.31 0.58
N GLY A 285 8.48 -22.83 -0.66
CA GLY A 285 9.64 -22.41 -1.44
C GLY A 285 10.35 -21.20 -0.83
N ILE A 286 9.58 -20.22 -0.35
CA ILE A 286 10.11 -19.03 0.33
C ILE A 286 10.73 -19.44 1.67
N LEU A 287 10.06 -20.27 2.48
CA LEU A 287 10.63 -20.75 3.74
C LEU A 287 11.98 -21.45 3.53
N ALA A 288 12.12 -22.22 2.44
CA ALA A 288 13.34 -22.95 2.14
C ALA A 288 14.47 -22.06 1.61
N ASN A 289 14.17 -21.03 0.81
CA ASN A 289 15.17 -20.25 0.07
C ASN A 289 15.33 -18.80 0.55
N ASN A 290 14.38 -18.26 1.31
CA ASN A 290 14.41 -16.94 1.93
C ASN A 290 13.65 -16.96 3.28
N PRO A 291 14.14 -17.72 4.28
CA PRO A 291 13.49 -17.85 5.58
C PRO A 291 13.29 -16.53 6.33
N LEU A 292 14.18 -15.53 6.14
CA LEU A 292 13.97 -14.19 6.71
C LEU A 292 12.75 -13.51 6.09
N GLY A 293 12.58 -13.62 4.77
CA GLY A 293 11.38 -13.11 4.07
C GLY A 293 10.11 -13.81 4.53
N TYR A 294 10.14 -15.13 4.67
CA TYR A 294 9.02 -15.90 5.22
C TYR A 294 8.63 -15.40 6.63
N ALA A 295 9.62 -15.23 7.52
CA ALA A 295 9.37 -14.74 8.88
C ALA A 295 8.83 -13.29 8.89
N LEU A 296 9.39 -12.42 8.05
CA LEU A 296 8.98 -11.04 7.90
C LEU A 296 7.51 -10.92 7.44
N TYR A 297 7.12 -11.67 6.39
CA TYR A 297 5.75 -11.69 5.88
C TYR A 297 4.76 -12.10 6.97
N ASN A 298 5.01 -13.23 7.65
CA ASN A 298 4.10 -13.75 8.67
C ASN A 298 4.01 -12.84 9.89
N LYS A 299 5.09 -12.10 10.19
CA LYS A 299 5.13 -11.20 11.34
C LYS A 299 4.44 -9.86 11.06
N TYR A 300 4.68 -9.26 9.89
CA TYR A 300 4.28 -7.87 9.66
C TYR A 300 3.26 -7.69 8.55
N PHE A 301 3.15 -8.58 7.55
CA PHE A 301 2.31 -8.37 6.37
C PHE A 301 0.97 -9.08 6.52
N ALA A 302 1.01 -10.40 6.79
CA ALA A 302 -0.18 -11.24 6.94
C ALA A 302 -1.19 -10.71 7.97
N PRO A 303 -0.77 -10.13 9.13
CA PRO A 303 -1.72 -9.62 10.11
C PRO A 303 -2.52 -8.39 9.68
N VAL A 304 -2.13 -7.72 8.59
CA VAL A 304 -2.70 -6.42 8.22
C VAL A 304 -3.15 -6.32 6.76
N ILE A 305 -2.61 -7.15 5.85
CA ILE A 305 -3.09 -7.25 4.47
C ILE A 305 -3.79 -8.58 4.26
N SER A 306 -5.07 -8.51 3.89
CA SER A 306 -5.90 -9.67 3.56
C SER A 306 -5.56 -10.21 2.19
N LYS A 307 -5.40 -11.53 2.07
CA LYS A 307 -5.22 -12.21 0.77
C LYS A 307 -6.54 -12.25 0.01
N PRO A 308 -6.68 -11.58 -1.15
CA PRO A 308 -7.91 -11.64 -1.94
C PRO A 308 -8.08 -13.00 -2.63
N SER A 309 -9.33 -13.38 -2.92
CA SER A 309 -9.61 -14.55 -3.76
C SER A 309 -9.23 -14.27 -5.21
N LYS A 310 -8.52 -15.23 -5.84
CA LYS A 310 -8.13 -15.18 -7.24
C LYS A 310 -9.33 -15.18 -8.17
N GLU A 311 -10.37 -15.92 -7.82
CA GLU A 311 -11.64 -15.99 -8.55
C GLU A 311 -12.40 -14.66 -8.48
N VAL A 312 -12.39 -14.01 -7.32
CA VAL A 312 -12.99 -12.68 -7.15
C VAL A 312 -12.23 -11.66 -8.01
N LEU A 313 -10.90 -11.68 -7.98
CA LEU A 313 -10.08 -10.82 -8.84
C LEU A 313 -10.40 -11.03 -10.32
N ARG A 314 -10.41 -12.28 -10.81
CA ARG A 314 -10.76 -12.60 -12.21
C ARG A 314 -12.21 -12.27 -12.58
N THR A 315 -13.11 -12.19 -11.61
CA THR A 315 -14.48 -11.72 -11.85
C THR A 315 -14.50 -10.22 -12.13
N ILE A 316 -13.68 -9.45 -11.41
CA ILE A 316 -13.55 -7.99 -11.55
C ILE A 316 -12.75 -7.61 -12.81
N PHE A 317 -11.68 -8.34 -13.07
CA PHE A 317 -10.75 -8.11 -14.17
C PHE A 317 -10.93 -9.19 -15.22
N GLN A 318 -11.95 -9.02 -16.06
CA GLN A 318 -12.15 -9.83 -17.25
C GLN A 318 -11.55 -9.12 -18.46
N ASP A 319 -11.09 -9.90 -19.44
CA ASP A 319 -10.55 -9.40 -20.70
C ASP A 319 -11.45 -8.33 -21.33
N ASN A 320 -10.82 -7.32 -21.94
CA ASN A 320 -11.50 -6.17 -22.55
C ASN A 320 -12.35 -5.36 -21.55
N ASP A 321 -11.89 -5.26 -20.30
CA ASP A 321 -12.51 -4.45 -19.24
C ASP A 321 -13.95 -4.87 -18.86
N GLN A 322 -14.43 -6.06 -19.26
CA GLN A 322 -15.85 -6.43 -19.14
C GLN A 322 -16.33 -6.73 -17.72
N GLY A 323 -15.40 -7.00 -16.79
CA GLY A 323 -15.73 -7.29 -15.40
C GLY A 323 -16.19 -6.04 -14.66
N GLU A 324 -17.25 -6.16 -13.85
CA GLU A 324 -17.72 -5.09 -12.97
C GLU A 324 -16.88 -5.06 -11.69
N SER A 325 -16.69 -3.88 -11.10
CA SER A 325 -15.93 -3.75 -9.85
C SER A 325 -16.64 -4.40 -8.66
N GLY A 326 -17.98 -4.46 -8.67
CA GLY A 326 -18.77 -4.82 -7.48
C GLY A 326 -18.53 -3.87 -6.30
N TYR A 327 -17.96 -2.68 -6.54
CA TYR A 327 -17.72 -1.67 -5.53
C TYR A 327 -19.03 -0.98 -5.13
N ILE A 328 -19.25 -0.85 -3.84
CA ILE A 328 -20.40 -0.15 -3.26
C ILE A 328 -19.84 0.81 -2.20
N PRO A 329 -20.03 2.13 -2.36
CA PRO A 329 -19.77 3.12 -1.31
C PRO A 329 -20.65 2.86 -0.07
N ASP A 330 -20.17 3.27 1.10
CA ASP A 330 -20.90 3.10 2.37
C ASP A 330 -22.02 4.12 2.60
#